data_AF-A0A7W0F9M5-F1
#
_entry.id   AF-A0A7W0F9M5-F1
#
_cell.length_a   1.000
_cell.length_b   1.000
_cell.length_c   1.000
_cell.angle_alpha   90.00
_cell.angle_beta   90.00
_cell.angle_gamma   90.00
#
_symmetry.space_group_name_H-M   'P 1'
#
loop_
_entity.id
_entity.type
_entity.pdbx_description
1 polymer ?
#
loop_
_entity_poly.entity_id
_entity_poly.type
_entity_poly.pdbx_seq_one_letter_code
_entity_poly.pdbx_strand_id
1 'polypeptide(L)'
;MSKIVAAAAIRGAKQLFNEAKSSWENAVKDKGADCEVAFPGTAFYFPMACALMGLEVKKLKDIQPIIEEAESLLHEEPSERLNLPYLGDTLDSGIAALFC
;
A
#
# COMPACT_ATOMS: atom_id res chain seq x y z
N MET A 1 19.99 5.48 -10.54
CA MET A 1 18.66 6.01 -10.15
C MET A 1 18.86 7.38 -9.53
N SER A 2 17.98 8.36 -9.77
CA SER A 2 18.14 9.72 -9.24
C SER A 2 17.56 9.83 -7.82
N LYS A 3 18.30 10.47 -6.91
CA LYS A 3 17.87 10.71 -5.51
C LYS A 3 16.58 11.53 -5.41
N ILE A 4 16.43 12.51 -6.31
CA ILE A 4 15.24 13.36 -6.40
C ILE A 4 14.01 12.50 -6.76
N VAL A 5 14.19 11.55 -7.68
CA VAL A 5 13.10 10.66 -8.12
C VAL A 5 12.72 9.67 -7.01
N ALA A 6 13.71 9.11 -6.31
CA ALA A 6 13.48 8.23 -5.16
C ALA A 6 12.70 8.95 -4.04
N ALA A 7 13.14 10.16 -3.67
CA ALA A 7 12.46 10.99 -2.68
C ALA A 7 11.01 11.28 -3.07
N ALA A 8 10.78 11.67 -4.34
CA ALA A 8 9.43 11.93 -4.85
C ALA A 8 8.53 10.67 -4.84
N ALA A 9 9.08 9.51 -5.21
CA ALA A 9 8.35 8.25 -5.20
C ALA A 9 7.93 7.84 -3.78
N ILE A 10 8.85 7.91 -2.82
CA ILE A 10 8.57 7.59 -1.41
C ILE A 10 7.51 8.55 -0.84
N ARG A 11 7.60 9.84 -1.17
CA ARG A 11 6.60 10.83 -0.74
C ARG A 11 5.22 10.56 -1.34
N GLY A 12 5.17 10.21 -2.62
CA GLY A 12 3.92 9.83 -3.29
C GLY A 12 3.29 8.57 -2.69
N ALA A 13 4.10 7.55 -2.38
CA ALA A 13 3.63 6.34 -1.72
C ALA A 13 3.00 6.62 -0.36
N LYS A 14 3.61 7.49 0.46
CA LYS A 14 3.03 7.93 1.74
C LYS A 14 1.69 8.63 1.58
N GLN A 15 1.55 9.46 0.54
CA GLN A 15 0.29 10.14 0.27
C GLN A 15 -0.81 9.14 -0.11
N LEU A 16 -0.52 8.22 -1.03
CA LEU A 16 -1.46 7.18 -1.46
C LEU A 16 -1.89 6.30 -0.28
N PHE A 17 -0.95 5.92 0.58
CA PHE A 17 -1.24 5.15 1.79
C PHE A 17 -2.23 5.86 2.72
N ASN A 18 -2.02 7.14 2.97
CA ASN A 18 -2.92 7.91 3.83
C ASN A 18 -4.33 8.02 3.23
N GLU A 19 -4.43 8.21 1.91
CA GLU A 19 -5.71 8.27 1.20
C GLU A 19 -6.42 6.91 1.23
N ALA A 20 -5.71 5.81 0.96
CA ALA A 20 -6.25 4.45 1.01
C ALA A 20 -6.69 4.04 2.41
N LYS A 21 -5.87 4.30 3.44
CA LYS A 21 -6.19 4.01 4.85
C LYS A 21 -7.42 4.77 5.30
N SER A 22 -7.51 6.06 4.98
CA SER A 22 -8.69 6.88 5.29
C SER A 22 -9.95 6.37 4.58
N SER A 23 -9.86 6.03 3.29
CA SER A 23 -10.98 5.47 2.51
C SER A 23 -11.47 4.15 3.09
N TRP A 24 -10.55 3.24 3.45
CA TRP A 24 -10.87 1.97 4.07
C TRP A 24 -11.53 2.14 5.45
N GLU A 25 -10.97 2.98 6.32
CA GLU A 25 -11.55 3.25 7.65
C GLU A 25 -12.97 3.82 7.54
N ASN A 26 -13.20 4.73 6.59
CA ASN A 26 -14.55 5.28 6.34
C ASN A 26 -15.50 4.20 5.82
N ALA A 27 -15.06 3.36 4.88
CA ALA A 27 -15.87 2.26 4.37
C ALA A 27 -16.23 1.25 5.47
N VAL A 28 -15.30 0.95 6.39
CA VAL A 28 -15.55 0.07 7.55
C VAL A 28 -16.54 0.70 8.52
N LYS A 29 -16.45 2.01 8.78
CA LYS A 29 -17.42 2.74 9.63
C LYS A 29 -18.83 2.74 9.03
N ASP A 30 -18.94 2.95 7.72
CA ASP A 30 -20.23 3.10 7.04
C ASP A 30 -20.94 1.77 6.78
N LYS A 31 -20.18 0.73 6.37
CA LYS A 31 -20.74 -0.55 5.91
C LYS A 31 -20.51 -1.72 6.86
N GLY A 32 -19.64 -1.55 7.85
CA GLY A 32 -19.22 -2.60 8.77
C GLY A 32 -18.14 -3.53 8.20
N ALA A 33 -17.37 -4.15 9.10
CA ALA A 33 -16.20 -4.96 8.77
C ALA A 33 -16.51 -6.23 7.95
N ASP A 34 -17.74 -6.75 8.04
CA ASP A 34 -18.16 -7.96 7.32
C ASP A 34 -18.75 -7.70 5.92
N CYS A 35 -18.78 -6.44 5.46
CA CYS A 35 -19.22 -6.08 4.12
C CYS A 35 -18.35 -6.76 3.05
N GLU A 36 -19.00 -7.42 2.08
CA GLU A 36 -18.33 -8.11 0.99
C GLU A 36 -17.72 -7.11 -0.01
N VAL A 37 -16.50 -7.41 -0.46
CA VAL A 37 -15.78 -6.66 -1.49
C VAL A 37 -15.31 -7.61 -2.57
N ALA A 38 -15.53 -7.21 -3.83
CA ALA A 38 -15.11 -7.97 -4.99
C ALA A 38 -14.96 -7.05 -6.20
N PHE A 39 -14.03 -7.39 -7.09
CA PHE A 39 -13.99 -6.84 -8.43
C PHE A 39 -14.82 -7.71 -9.38
N PRO A 40 -15.60 -7.10 -10.30
CA PRO A 40 -16.34 -7.86 -11.29
C PRO A 40 -15.39 -8.52 -12.29
N GLY A 41 -15.69 -9.76 -12.67
CA GLY A 41 -14.96 -10.46 -13.76
C GLY A 41 -13.57 -10.98 -13.40
N THR A 42 -13.23 -11.13 -12.12
CA THR A 42 -11.97 -11.73 -11.68
C THR A 42 -12.16 -12.79 -10.59
N ALA A 43 -11.33 -13.83 -10.64
CA ALA A 43 -11.21 -14.84 -9.58
C ALA A 43 -10.03 -14.55 -8.63
N PHE A 44 -9.32 -13.43 -8.81
CA PHE A 44 -8.09 -13.09 -8.11
C PHE A 44 -8.26 -12.06 -7.01
N TYR A 45 -9.49 -11.90 -6.48
CA TYR A 45 -9.79 -10.98 -5.38
C TYR A 45 -9.23 -9.58 -5.65
N PHE A 46 -8.39 -9.06 -4.75
CA PHE A 46 -7.55 -7.90 -5.00
C PHE A 46 -6.22 -8.39 -5.61
N PRO A 47 -5.97 -8.14 -6.92
CA PRO A 47 -4.90 -8.83 -7.64
C PRO A 47 -3.51 -8.62 -7.04
N MET A 48 -3.20 -7.40 -6.59
CA MET A 48 -1.88 -7.09 -6.02
C MET A 48 -1.66 -7.77 -4.66
N ALA A 49 -2.67 -7.74 -3.79
CA ALA A 49 -2.62 -8.44 -2.51
C ALA A 49 -2.56 -9.97 -2.68
N CYS A 50 -3.32 -10.50 -3.64
CA CYS A 50 -3.29 -11.92 -3.99
C CYS A 50 -1.92 -12.33 -4.57
N ALA A 51 -1.31 -11.50 -5.42
CA ALA A 51 -0.04 -11.83 -6.07
C ALA A 51 1.16 -11.71 -5.12
N LEU A 52 1.19 -10.69 -4.26
CA LEU A 52 2.35 -10.39 -3.41
C LEU A 52 2.27 -11.06 -2.03
N MET A 53 1.07 -11.23 -1.48
CA MET A 53 0.87 -11.78 -0.13
C MET A 53 0.07 -13.09 -0.13
N GLY A 54 -0.54 -13.49 -1.25
CA GLY A 54 -1.42 -14.67 -1.30
C GLY A 54 -2.75 -14.47 -0.55
N LEU A 55 -3.14 -13.22 -0.27
CA LEU A 55 -4.34 -12.92 0.50
C LEU A 55 -5.61 -12.91 -0.38
N GLU A 56 -6.62 -13.66 0.06
CA GLU A 56 -7.94 -13.68 -0.56
C GLU A 56 -8.87 -12.64 0.08
N VAL A 57 -8.86 -11.42 -0.44
CA VAL A 57 -9.72 -10.33 0.07
C VAL A 57 -11.17 -10.56 -0.35
N LYS A 58 -12.04 -10.90 0.59
CA LYS A 58 -13.49 -11.10 0.35
C LYS A 58 -14.34 -10.10 1.11
N LYS A 59 -13.84 -9.58 2.22
CA LYS A 59 -14.52 -8.63 3.10
C LYS A 59 -13.65 -7.44 3.44
N LEU A 60 -14.27 -6.34 3.87
CA LEU A 60 -13.54 -5.14 4.30
C LEU A 60 -12.51 -5.41 5.41
N LYS A 61 -12.77 -6.35 6.32
CA LYS A 61 -11.81 -6.73 7.36
C LYS A 61 -10.54 -7.40 6.81
N ASP A 62 -10.63 -8.07 5.66
CA ASP A 62 -9.50 -8.78 5.06
C ASP A 62 -8.49 -7.79 4.44
N ILE A 63 -8.86 -6.50 4.33
CA ILE A 63 -7.99 -5.41 3.87
C ILE A 63 -7.03 -4.95 4.97
N GLN A 64 -7.37 -5.14 6.25
CA GLN A 64 -6.52 -4.72 7.38
C GLN A 64 -5.05 -5.20 7.27
N PRO A 65 -4.77 -6.50 7.03
CA PRO A 65 -3.37 -6.97 6.90
C PRO A 65 -2.63 -6.34 5.72
N ILE A 66 -3.33 -5.90 4.67
CA ILE A 66 -2.73 -5.23 3.51
C ILE A 66 -2.30 -3.81 3.89
N ILE A 67 -3.12 -3.09 4.64
CA ILE A 67 -2.78 -1.76 5.15
C ILE A 67 -1.61 -1.85 6.13
N GLU A 68 -1.60 -2.84 7.02
CA GLU A 68 -0.49 -3.06 7.95
C GLU A 68 0.83 -3.37 7.23
N GLU A 69 0.79 -4.18 6.16
CA GLU A 69 1.97 -4.46 5.34
C GLU A 69 2.41 -3.25 4.52
N ALA A 70 1.47 -2.51 3.93
CA ALA A 70 1.81 -1.28 3.22
C ALA A 70 2.46 -0.26 4.17
N GLU A 71 2.01 -0.15 5.42
CA GLU A 71 2.61 0.72 6.44
C GLU A 71 4.04 0.30 6.79
N SER A 72 4.31 -1.01 6.86
CA SER A 72 5.64 -1.55 7.18
C SER A 72 6.68 -1.29 6.08
N LEU A 73 6.23 -1.17 4.83
CA LEU A 73 7.06 -0.95 3.64
C LEU A 73 7.32 0.54 3.34
N LEU A 74 6.69 1.46 4.07
CA LEU A 74 6.89 2.90 3.88
C LEU A 74 8.16 3.39 4.58
N HIS A 75 9.17 3.74 3.78
CA HIS A 75 10.46 4.21 4.26
C HIS A 75 10.55 5.74 4.33
N GLU A 76 11.61 6.26 4.97
CA GLU A 76 11.91 7.70 4.95
C GLU A 76 12.54 8.15 3.63
N GLU A 77 12.41 9.45 3.31
CA GLU A 77 13.06 9.99 2.11
C GLU A 77 14.59 9.97 2.27
N PRO A 78 15.36 9.75 1.19
CA PRO A 78 16.81 9.66 1.27
C PRO A 78 17.42 10.96 1.79
N SER A 79 18.26 10.88 2.83
CA SER A 79 18.93 12.05 3.42
C SER A 79 19.74 12.84 2.39
N GLU A 80 19.51 14.15 2.25
CA GLU A 80 20.23 15.03 1.30
C GLU A 80 21.76 14.93 1.41
N ARG A 81 22.29 14.84 2.64
CA ARG A 81 23.74 14.91 2.92
C ARG A 81 24.47 13.58 2.82
N LEU A 82 23.75 12.45 2.96
CA LEU A 82 24.34 11.11 2.97
C LEU A 82 23.99 10.37 1.67
N ASN A 83 24.95 9.62 1.12
CA ASN A 83 24.75 8.77 -0.05
C ASN A 83 24.63 7.31 0.37
N LEU A 84 23.60 7.01 1.17
CA LEU A 84 23.24 5.63 1.50
C LEU A 84 22.54 4.98 0.31
N PRO A 85 22.62 3.64 0.14
CA PRO A 85 21.80 2.94 -0.84
C PRO A 85 20.31 3.13 -0.51
N TYR A 86 19.54 3.74 -1.41
CA TYR A 86 18.11 4.05 -1.22
C TYR A 86 17.20 3.30 -2.21
N LEU A 87 17.77 2.41 -3.03
CA LEU A 87 17.01 1.68 -4.04
C LEU A 87 16.02 0.71 -3.41
N GLY A 88 16.42 -0.02 -2.35
CA GLY A 88 15.54 -0.95 -1.62
C GLY A 88 14.33 -0.22 -1.05
N ASP A 89 14.59 0.81 -0.24
CA ASP A 89 13.58 1.68 0.38
C ASP A 89 12.59 2.27 -0.64
N THR A 90 13.09 2.64 -1.82
CA THR A 90 12.26 3.15 -2.92
C THR A 90 11.37 2.05 -3.51
N LEU A 91 11.90 0.84 -3.68
CA LEU A 91 11.14 -0.30 -4.22
C LEU A 91 10.07 -0.76 -3.22
N ASP A 92 10.41 -0.84 -1.94
CA ASP A 92 9.47 -1.21 -0.87
C ASP A 92 8.32 -0.20 -0.79
N SER A 93 8.65 1.10 -0.80
CA SER A 93 7.63 2.15 -0.87
C SER A 93 6.80 2.08 -2.16
N GLY A 94 7.38 1.63 -3.26
CA GLY A 94 6.66 1.36 -4.51
C GLY A 94 5.68 0.19 -4.39
N ILE A 95 6.06 -0.88 -3.68
CA ILE A 95 5.16 -1.99 -3.37
C ILE A 95 4.01 -1.53 -2.47
N ALA A 96 4.30 -0.73 -1.44
CA ALA A 96 3.26 -0.11 -0.61
C ALA A 96 2.25 0.67 -1.45
N ALA A 97 2.73 1.43 -2.45
CA ALA A 97 1.86 2.18 -3.36
C ALA A 97 0.97 1.29 -4.25
N LEU A 98 1.40 0.06 -4.59
CA LEU A 98 0.60 -0.91 -5.36
C LEU A 98 -0.50 -1.57 -4.54
N PHE A 99 -0.37 -1.57 -3.21
CA PHE A 99 -1.39 -2.06 -2.28
C PHE A 99 -2.51 -1.04 -2.00
N CYS A 100 -2.23 0.25 -2.21
CA CYS A 100 -3.14 1.36 -1.95
C CYS A 100 -4.08 1.62 -3.12
#